data_AF-A0A3D8S0P0-F1
#
_entry.id   AF-A0A3D8S0P0-F1
#
_cell.length_a   1.000
_cell.length_b   1.000
_cell.length_c   1.000
_cell.angle_alpha   90.00
_cell.angle_beta   90.00
_cell.angle_gamma   90.00
#
_symmetry.space_group_name_H-M   'P 1'
#
loop_
_entity.id
_entity.type
_entity.pdbx_description
1 polymer ?
#
loop_
_entity_poly.entity_id
_entity_poly.type
_entity_poly.pdbx_seq_one_letter_code
_entity_poly.pdbx_strand_id
1 'polypeptide(L)'
;MSTTTTTTTATRTETLTNPRDAPEAAPEGISSAPSSKETFHLINDPAEAIHEAALGLTEHHPNLCYAPAHKITYRSDLETFRKDHVTTIGFAGGGHEPMFSGFVGPAYLSASVSGAVFASPTAAQIFEAIKLCQPRGEDSKGTLIVCGNYTGDILNAGLAITRATAAGYKVRFVPIGDDVAVGRKKGGKVGRRGLSGHVVGLKIACALADQGENLERVADVMEYIAKNSGTIAVAFDRVALPNSTMTEIQALPPATIELGLGCHGEPGLRQMTPVPSPASLVKTMIELLVDTNDADRAFIPFSSTQKNEGILLVNSSGSTSDEVLARFAELAIAELEQQGIRVVRLTLGPMVTSLKQSGFGLTVWRLPSGDETKPLSREEAVECWDRKVKVAAFRQ
;
A
#
# COMPACT_ATOMS: atom_id res chain seq x y z
N MET A 1 45.06 79.84 -4.61
CA MET A 1 44.11 80.97 -4.62
C MET A 1 42.80 80.43 -4.05
N SER A 2 42.50 80.73 -2.77
CA SER A 2 41.55 81.79 -2.36
C SER A 2 40.12 81.42 -2.81
N THR A 3 39.08 81.30 -1.99
CA THR A 3 38.82 81.87 -0.67
C THR A 3 37.54 81.26 -0.07
N THR A 4 37.51 81.30 1.25
CA THR A 4 36.46 81.08 2.26
C THR A 4 35.14 81.83 2.04
N THR A 5 34.01 81.30 2.55
CA THR A 5 32.89 82.07 3.17
C THR A 5 31.92 81.12 3.92
N THR A 6 32.00 81.04 5.27
CA THR A 6 31.11 81.63 6.31
C THR A 6 29.72 80.96 6.44
N THR A 7 29.49 80.10 7.44
CA THR A 7 28.87 80.35 8.78
C THR A 7 27.35 80.53 8.76
N THR A 8 26.59 79.71 9.52
CA THR A 8 25.61 80.18 10.52
C THR A 8 25.24 79.04 11.48
N THR A 9 25.34 79.39 12.76
CA THR A 9 25.13 78.62 13.99
C THR A 9 23.66 78.57 14.39
N ALA A 10 23.21 77.48 15.02
CA ALA A 10 22.12 77.51 15.98
C ALA A 10 22.32 76.43 17.05
N THR A 11 22.80 76.88 18.20
CA THR A 11 22.88 76.16 19.47
C THR A 11 21.50 76.15 20.15
N ARG A 12 21.11 75.03 20.79
CA ARG A 12 20.36 75.10 22.04
C ARG A 12 20.46 73.84 22.90
N THR A 13 21.19 74.03 24.00
CA THR A 13 20.95 73.51 25.37
C THR A 13 20.91 72.00 25.60
N GLU A 14 22.05 71.49 26.07
CA GLU A 14 22.19 70.28 26.88
C GLU A 14 21.74 70.56 28.33
N THR A 15 20.91 69.67 28.89
CA THR A 15 20.76 69.50 30.34
C THR A 15 21.20 68.10 30.72
N LEU A 16 22.31 68.02 31.43
CA LEU A 16 22.86 66.83 32.08
C LEU A 16 21.90 66.32 33.16
N THR A 17 21.54 65.03 33.10
CA THR A 17 20.97 64.28 34.23
C THR A 17 21.77 62.99 34.47
N ASN A 18 21.85 62.63 35.74
CA ASN A 18 22.85 61.82 36.43
C ASN A 18 22.71 60.30 36.13
N PRO A 19 23.81 59.50 36.06
CA PRO A 19 23.73 58.09 35.66
C PRO A 19 23.61 57.18 36.88
N ARG A 20 22.40 56.99 37.40
CA ARG A 20 22.04 55.87 38.28
C ARG A 20 20.55 55.61 38.16
N ASP A 21 20.19 54.82 37.15
CA ASP A 21 18.96 54.02 37.07
C ASP A 21 18.98 53.29 35.71
N ALA A 22 19.70 52.17 35.63
CA ALA A 22 19.59 51.23 34.52
C ALA A 22 18.79 50.02 35.01
N PRO A 23 17.60 49.74 34.47
CA PRO A 23 16.89 48.52 34.79
C PRO A 23 17.60 47.33 34.12
N GLU A 24 17.80 46.29 34.92
CA GLU A 24 18.38 44.99 34.55
C GLU A 24 17.56 44.37 33.41
N ALA A 25 18.19 44.20 32.24
CA ALA A 25 17.54 43.57 31.09
C ALA A 25 17.35 42.08 31.36
N ALA A 26 16.08 41.65 31.44
CA ALA A 26 15.71 40.24 31.45
C ALA A 26 16.19 39.57 30.14
N PRO A 27 16.70 38.33 30.17
CA PRO A 27 17.11 37.66 28.95
C PRO A 27 15.86 37.34 28.12
N GLU A 28 15.73 37.98 26.97
CA GLU A 28 14.77 37.59 25.93
C GLU A 28 15.14 36.19 25.46
N GLY A 29 14.47 35.18 26.03
CA GLY A 29 14.44 33.85 25.48
C GLY A 29 13.76 33.93 24.12
N ILE A 30 14.57 33.85 23.05
CA ILE A 30 14.07 33.57 21.71
C ILE A 30 13.49 32.16 21.76
N SER A 31 12.19 32.07 22.08
CA SER A 31 11.37 30.92 21.73
C SER A 31 11.27 30.96 20.21
N SER A 32 12.21 30.30 19.53
CA SER A 32 12.10 30.07 18.11
C SER A 32 10.84 29.22 17.93
N ALA A 33 9.77 29.83 17.39
CA ALA A 33 8.66 29.08 16.86
C ALA A 33 9.25 27.96 15.97
N PRO A 34 8.81 26.69 16.13
CA PRO A 34 9.33 25.62 15.30
C PRO A 34 9.18 26.05 13.84
N SER A 35 10.27 26.02 13.08
CA SER A 35 10.23 26.32 11.66
C SER A 35 9.11 25.49 11.05
N SER A 36 8.20 26.13 10.32
CA SER A 36 7.13 25.43 9.64
C SER A 36 7.78 24.40 8.73
N LYS A 37 7.74 23.12 9.13
CA LYS A 37 8.23 22.04 8.28
C LYS A 37 7.31 22.01 7.08
N GLU A 38 7.80 22.48 5.93
CA GLU A 38 7.11 22.27 4.67
C GLU A 38 6.94 20.76 4.49
N THR A 39 5.70 20.30 4.64
CA THR A 39 5.29 18.90 4.49
C THR A 39 4.25 18.82 3.39
N PHE A 40 4.23 17.70 2.67
CA PHE A 40 3.24 17.43 1.63
C PHE A 40 1.96 16.80 2.17
N HIS A 41 1.77 16.80 3.50
CA HIS A 41 0.71 16.07 4.17
C HIS A 41 -0.22 17.01 4.93
N LEU A 42 -1.53 16.87 4.69
CA LEU A 42 -2.57 17.60 5.41
C LEU A 42 -2.96 16.82 6.66
N ILE A 43 -2.16 16.97 7.72
CA ILE A 43 -2.27 16.21 8.98
C ILE A 43 -1.99 17.12 10.18
N ASN A 44 -2.51 16.75 11.35
CA ASN A 44 -2.19 17.45 12.60
C ASN A 44 -0.83 17.00 13.15
N ASP A 45 -0.70 15.72 13.51
CA ASP A 45 0.54 15.11 14.02
C ASP A 45 0.88 13.84 13.21
N PRO A 46 2.10 13.72 12.64
CA PRO A 46 2.57 12.49 12.00
C PRO A 46 2.38 11.20 12.81
N ALA A 47 2.49 11.25 14.14
CA ALA A 47 2.31 10.09 15.01
C ALA A 47 0.85 9.61 15.06
N GLU A 48 -0.09 10.56 14.95
CA GLU A 48 -1.54 10.34 15.05
C GLU A 48 -2.22 10.22 13.68
N ALA A 49 -1.54 10.53 12.58
CA ALA A 49 -2.12 10.56 11.23
C ALA A 49 -2.93 9.31 10.86
N ILE A 50 -2.42 8.11 11.18
CA ILE A 50 -3.15 6.86 10.92
C ILE A 50 -4.37 6.70 11.82
N HIS A 51 -4.27 7.14 13.08
CA HIS A 51 -5.38 7.06 14.01
C HIS A 51 -6.52 8.00 13.59
N GLU A 52 -6.21 9.25 13.25
CA GLU A 52 -7.17 10.25 12.75
C GLU A 52 -7.81 9.80 11.42
N ALA A 53 -7.02 9.27 10.48
CA ALA A 53 -7.53 8.75 9.22
C ALA A 53 -8.51 7.57 9.44
N ALA A 54 -8.22 6.66 10.37
CA ALA A 54 -9.10 5.54 10.69
C ALA A 54 -10.39 6.00 11.39
N LEU A 55 -10.34 7.03 12.24
CA LEU A 55 -11.54 7.66 12.80
C LEU A 55 -12.41 8.24 11.68
N GLY A 56 -11.85 9.07 10.80
CA GLY A 56 -12.59 9.68 9.70
C GLY A 56 -13.18 8.65 8.73
N LEU A 57 -12.45 7.57 8.45
CA LEU A 57 -12.97 6.46 7.64
C LEU A 57 -14.16 5.77 8.31
N THR A 58 -14.19 5.63 9.63
CA THR A 58 -15.23 4.83 10.30
C THR A 58 -16.44 5.63 10.76
N GLU A 59 -16.29 6.95 10.97
CA GLU A 59 -17.35 7.82 11.50
C GLU A 59 -18.64 7.83 10.65
N HIS A 60 -18.52 7.71 9.32
CA HIS A 60 -19.65 7.77 8.39
C HIS A 60 -19.83 6.51 7.54
N HIS A 61 -19.14 5.42 7.88
CA HIS A 61 -19.30 4.13 7.21
C HIS A 61 -19.95 3.11 8.15
N PRO A 62 -21.28 2.90 8.10
CA PRO A 62 -22.00 2.06 9.07
C PRO A 62 -21.60 0.57 9.06
N ASN A 63 -20.89 0.14 8.02
CA ASN A 63 -20.35 -1.21 7.91
C ASN A 63 -18.99 -1.37 8.59
N LEU A 64 -18.42 -0.31 9.16
CA LEU A 64 -17.10 -0.29 9.76
C LEU A 64 -17.15 0.06 11.25
N CYS A 65 -16.21 -0.51 11.98
CA CYS A 65 -15.90 -0.18 13.36
C CYS A 65 -14.38 -0.01 13.50
N TYR A 66 -13.96 0.75 14.51
CA TYR A 66 -12.56 1.00 14.79
C TYR A 66 -12.23 0.70 16.25
N ALA A 67 -11.14 -0.01 16.49
CA ALA A 67 -10.58 -0.27 17.82
C ALA A 67 -9.25 0.52 17.97
N PRO A 68 -9.29 1.72 18.58
CA PRO A 68 -8.16 2.65 18.64
C PRO A 68 -6.88 2.06 19.26
N ALA A 69 -7.02 1.30 20.35
CA ALA A 69 -5.89 0.78 21.13
C ALA A 69 -4.89 -0.04 20.30
N HIS A 70 -5.36 -0.66 19.21
CA HIS A 70 -4.55 -1.51 18.35
C HIS A 70 -4.60 -1.10 16.87
N LYS A 71 -5.23 0.03 16.54
CA LYS A 71 -5.43 0.51 15.15
C LYS A 71 -6.05 -0.56 14.25
N ILE A 72 -7.14 -1.17 14.72
CA ILE A 72 -7.86 -2.23 13.98
C ILE A 72 -9.16 -1.64 13.44
N THR A 73 -9.33 -1.65 12.13
CA THR A 73 -10.62 -1.41 11.47
C THR A 73 -11.27 -2.76 11.17
N TYR A 74 -12.55 -2.95 11.46
CA TYR A 74 -13.23 -4.23 11.28
C TYR A 74 -14.69 -4.04 10.84
N ARG A 75 -15.28 -5.07 10.23
CA ARG A 75 -16.68 -5.04 9.78
C ARG A 75 -17.65 -5.00 10.97
N SER A 76 -18.72 -4.23 10.87
CA SER A 76 -19.65 -4.02 11.99
C SER A 76 -20.45 -5.27 12.38
N ASP A 77 -20.62 -6.23 11.46
CA ASP A 77 -21.26 -7.53 11.67
C ASP A 77 -20.26 -8.66 12.01
N LEU A 78 -19.04 -8.31 12.45
CA LEU A 78 -17.98 -9.30 12.75
C LEU A 78 -18.41 -10.33 13.80
N GLU A 79 -19.15 -9.92 14.83
CA GLU A 79 -19.58 -10.81 15.92
C GLU A 79 -20.46 -11.96 15.41
N THR A 80 -21.33 -11.68 14.44
CA THR A 80 -22.15 -12.71 13.80
C THR A 80 -21.35 -13.50 12.78
N PHE A 81 -20.58 -12.83 11.92
CA PHE A 81 -19.85 -13.45 10.82
C PHE A 81 -18.81 -14.48 11.29
N ARG A 82 -18.07 -14.19 12.36
CA ARG A 82 -16.99 -15.07 12.86
C ARG A 82 -17.48 -16.39 13.47
N LYS A 83 -18.79 -16.58 13.67
CA LYS A 83 -19.35 -17.79 14.29
C LYS A 83 -19.37 -18.97 13.32
N ASP A 84 -19.59 -18.71 12.05
CA ASP A 84 -19.83 -19.71 11.02
C ASP A 84 -18.97 -19.54 9.77
N HIS A 85 -18.24 -18.43 9.63
CA HIS A 85 -17.34 -18.16 8.50
C HIS A 85 -15.88 -18.05 8.90
N VAL A 86 -14.99 -18.39 7.97
CA VAL A 86 -13.57 -18.04 8.05
C VAL A 86 -13.43 -16.52 8.05
N THR A 87 -12.65 -15.97 8.97
CA THR A 87 -12.33 -14.54 8.96
C THR A 87 -11.05 -14.24 8.22
N THR A 88 -10.93 -13.02 7.70
CA THR A 88 -9.80 -12.57 6.87
C THR A 88 -9.22 -11.28 7.43
N ILE A 89 -7.90 -11.24 7.62
CA ILE A 89 -7.16 -10.08 8.13
C ILE A 89 -6.13 -9.66 7.09
N GLY A 90 -6.18 -8.39 6.66
CA GLY A 90 -5.11 -7.73 5.94
C GLY A 90 -4.32 -6.81 6.86
N PHE A 91 -2.99 -6.76 6.76
CA PHE A 91 -2.23 -5.77 7.54
C PHE A 91 -1.01 -5.23 6.80
N ALA A 92 -0.66 -3.99 7.08
CA ALA A 92 0.54 -3.29 6.60
C ALA A 92 0.82 -2.05 7.47
N GLY A 93 1.95 -1.39 7.21
CA GLY A 93 2.09 0.01 7.61
C GLY A 93 1.05 0.89 6.92
N GLY A 94 0.72 2.03 7.54
CA GLY A 94 -0.16 3.01 6.90
C GLY A 94 0.53 3.74 5.75
N GLY A 95 -0.25 4.47 4.95
CA GLY A 95 0.25 5.20 3.78
C GLY A 95 0.03 4.50 2.44
N HIS A 96 -0.72 3.40 2.44
CA HIS A 96 -1.11 2.64 1.23
C HIS A 96 -2.62 2.68 0.98
N GLU A 97 -3.33 3.61 1.64
CA GLU A 97 -4.79 3.70 1.60
C GLU A 97 -5.28 3.78 0.14
N PRO A 98 -6.34 3.04 -0.21
CA PRO A 98 -7.30 2.38 0.67
C PRO A 98 -6.85 1.02 1.26
N MET A 99 -5.69 0.49 0.88
CA MET A 99 -5.18 -0.75 1.47
C MET A 99 -4.80 -0.53 2.95
N PHE A 100 -5.26 -1.34 3.92
CA PHE A 100 -6.31 -2.38 3.83
C PHE A 100 -7.66 -1.91 4.36
N SER A 101 -7.72 -0.80 5.09
CA SER A 101 -8.91 -0.37 5.84
C SER A 101 -10.11 -0.05 4.96
N GLY A 102 -9.89 0.52 3.76
CA GLY A 102 -10.94 0.76 2.78
C GLY A 102 -11.51 -0.50 2.14
N PHE A 103 -10.88 -1.65 2.35
CA PHE A 103 -11.32 -2.96 1.88
C PHE A 103 -11.99 -3.82 2.96
N VAL A 104 -12.20 -3.28 4.16
CA VAL A 104 -12.94 -3.99 5.21
C VAL A 104 -14.44 -3.93 4.94
N GLY A 105 -15.13 -5.06 5.09
CA GLY A 105 -16.58 -5.16 4.95
C GLY A 105 -17.07 -6.49 4.39
N PRO A 106 -18.40 -6.67 4.26
CA PRO A 106 -19.00 -7.88 3.72
C PRO A 106 -18.47 -8.28 2.33
N ALA A 107 -18.28 -9.58 2.11
CA ALA A 107 -17.66 -10.18 0.93
C ALA A 107 -16.20 -9.76 0.63
N TYR A 108 -15.50 -9.15 1.58
CA TYR A 108 -14.07 -8.85 1.50
C TYR A 108 -13.37 -9.06 2.87
N LEU A 109 -12.61 -8.10 3.40
CA LEU A 109 -11.85 -8.29 4.64
C LEU A 109 -12.76 -8.23 5.88
N SER A 110 -12.50 -9.13 6.84
CA SER A 110 -13.13 -9.07 8.16
C SER A 110 -12.54 -7.96 9.02
N ALA A 111 -11.22 -7.80 8.98
CA ALA A 111 -10.51 -6.72 9.65
C ALA A 111 -9.24 -6.32 8.91
N SER A 112 -8.75 -5.13 9.23
CA SER A 112 -7.43 -4.65 8.85
C SER A 112 -6.67 -4.12 10.07
N VAL A 113 -5.37 -4.35 10.10
CA VAL A 113 -4.48 -3.81 11.15
C VAL A 113 -3.49 -2.85 10.52
N SER A 114 -3.40 -1.63 11.05
CA SER A 114 -2.43 -0.64 10.58
C SER A 114 -1.31 -0.41 11.59
N GLY A 115 -0.07 -0.37 11.09
CA GLY A 115 1.06 0.17 11.82
C GLY A 115 1.14 1.70 11.69
N ALA A 116 2.32 2.25 11.96
CA ALA A 116 2.62 3.64 11.60
C ALA A 116 2.87 3.75 10.07
N VAL A 117 3.06 4.96 9.56
CA VAL A 117 3.32 5.16 8.13
C VAL A 117 4.58 4.40 7.70
N PHE A 118 4.42 3.49 6.74
CA PHE A 118 5.46 2.58 6.21
C PHE A 118 6.19 1.73 7.26
N ALA A 119 5.55 1.48 8.40
CA ALA A 119 6.06 0.60 9.43
C ALA A 119 5.03 -0.47 9.78
N SER A 120 5.44 -1.75 9.70
CA SER A 120 4.62 -2.90 10.07
C SER A 120 3.90 -2.66 11.41
N PRO A 121 2.62 -3.08 11.56
CA PRO A 121 2.01 -3.19 12.87
C PRO A 121 2.81 -4.16 13.74
N THR A 122 2.74 -3.97 15.05
CA THR A 122 3.41 -4.84 16.01
C THR A 122 2.72 -6.20 16.09
N ALA A 123 3.48 -7.24 16.48
CA ALA A 123 2.91 -8.56 16.75
C ALA A 123 1.77 -8.55 17.78
N ALA A 124 1.78 -7.59 18.73
CA ALA A 124 0.70 -7.41 19.69
C ALA A 124 -0.59 -6.96 19.00
N GLN A 125 -0.54 -5.95 18.12
CA GLN A 125 -1.71 -5.48 17.37
C GLN A 125 -2.30 -6.59 16.49
N ILE A 126 -1.46 -7.34 15.78
CA ILE A 126 -1.89 -8.46 14.93
C ILE A 126 -2.55 -9.56 15.77
N PHE A 127 -1.96 -9.89 16.92
CA PHE A 127 -2.53 -10.88 17.84
C PHE A 127 -3.92 -10.46 18.37
N GLU A 128 -4.10 -9.19 18.72
CA GLU A 128 -5.41 -8.67 19.15
C GLU A 128 -6.46 -8.74 18.04
N ALA A 129 -6.08 -8.50 16.78
CA ALA A 129 -6.98 -8.67 15.64
C ALA A 129 -7.39 -10.13 15.42
N ILE A 130 -6.47 -11.10 15.62
CA ILE A 130 -6.80 -12.54 15.56
C ILE A 130 -7.84 -12.89 16.64
N LYS A 131 -7.63 -12.42 17.87
CA LYS A 131 -8.58 -12.64 18.98
C LYS A 131 -9.94 -12.03 18.69
N LEU A 132 -9.97 -10.84 18.08
CA LEU A 132 -11.21 -10.18 17.68
C LEU A 132 -11.96 -10.99 16.62
N CYS A 133 -11.23 -11.52 15.63
CA CYS A 133 -11.78 -12.21 14.46
C CYS A 133 -12.15 -13.69 14.70
N GLN A 134 -11.94 -14.24 15.89
CA GLN A 134 -12.34 -15.61 16.21
C GLN A 134 -13.17 -15.68 17.49
N PRO A 135 -14.27 -16.45 17.51
CA PRO A 135 -14.95 -16.76 18.76
C PRO A 135 -14.01 -17.58 19.66
N ARG A 136 -14.24 -17.53 20.98
CA ARG A 136 -13.55 -18.43 21.90
C ARG A 136 -14.19 -19.81 21.83
N GLY A 137 -13.38 -20.87 21.74
CA GLY A 137 -13.84 -22.26 21.74
C GLY A 137 -13.55 -23.01 20.44
N GLU A 138 -13.96 -24.28 20.39
CA GLU A 138 -13.59 -25.22 19.32
C GLU A 138 -14.30 -24.97 17.98
N ASP A 139 -15.43 -24.25 18.01
CA ASP A 139 -16.29 -23.96 16.84
C ASP A 139 -15.70 -22.92 15.87
N SER A 140 -14.56 -22.30 16.19
CA SER A 140 -13.89 -21.34 15.31
C SER A 140 -13.55 -21.97 13.94
N LYS A 141 -13.96 -21.28 12.87
CA LYS A 141 -13.56 -21.56 11.49
C LYS A 141 -12.14 -21.08 11.17
N GLY A 142 -11.51 -20.35 12.10
CA GLY A 142 -10.17 -19.82 11.97
C GLY A 142 -10.06 -18.56 11.12
N THR A 143 -8.83 -18.10 10.92
CA THR A 143 -8.54 -16.82 10.26
C THR A 143 -7.43 -16.96 9.23
N LEU A 144 -7.65 -16.45 8.02
CA LEU A 144 -6.59 -16.20 7.04
C LEU A 144 -5.98 -14.81 7.31
N ILE A 145 -4.66 -14.74 7.43
CA ILE A 145 -3.90 -13.50 7.54
C ILE A 145 -3.09 -13.29 6.25
N VAL A 146 -3.12 -12.06 5.73
CA VAL A 146 -2.45 -11.63 4.52
C VAL A 146 -1.68 -10.34 4.76
N CYS A 147 -0.46 -10.25 4.25
CA CYS A 147 0.35 -9.03 4.22
C CYS A 147 1.33 -9.04 3.06
N GLY A 148 2.01 -7.91 2.84
CA GLY A 148 3.12 -7.83 1.91
C GLY A 148 4.30 -8.66 2.38
N ASN A 149 5.08 -9.17 1.44
CA ASN A 149 6.28 -9.94 1.76
C ASN A 149 7.47 -9.01 2.08
N TYR A 150 7.36 -8.32 3.22
CA TYR A 150 8.38 -7.46 3.79
C TYR A 150 8.88 -8.01 5.12
N THR A 151 10.18 -7.92 5.38
CA THR A 151 10.80 -8.50 6.58
C THR A 151 10.09 -8.14 7.87
N GLY A 152 9.72 -6.86 8.06
CA GLY A 152 9.01 -6.40 9.26
C GLY A 152 7.64 -7.06 9.42
N ASP A 153 6.88 -7.16 8.33
CA ASP A 153 5.55 -7.76 8.32
C ASP A 153 5.63 -9.27 8.61
N ILE A 154 6.56 -9.99 7.96
CA ILE A 154 6.77 -11.43 8.14
C ILE A 154 7.15 -11.76 9.60
N LEU A 155 8.09 -11.00 10.18
CA LEU A 155 8.54 -11.24 11.55
C LEU A 155 7.44 -10.96 12.57
N ASN A 156 6.70 -9.86 12.42
CA ASN A 156 5.59 -9.52 13.31
C ASN A 156 4.42 -10.52 13.19
N ALA A 157 4.07 -10.94 11.97
CA ALA A 157 3.08 -12.00 11.76
C ALA A 157 3.52 -13.31 12.41
N GLY A 158 4.75 -13.77 12.17
CA GLY A 158 5.27 -15.01 12.74
C GLY A 158 5.16 -15.06 14.27
N LEU A 159 5.52 -13.95 14.94
CA LEU A 159 5.39 -13.84 16.39
C LEU A 159 3.92 -13.81 16.84
N ALA A 160 3.06 -13.08 16.15
CA ALA A 160 1.63 -13.01 16.46
C ALA A 160 0.94 -14.37 16.29
N ILE A 161 1.23 -15.09 15.20
CA ILE A 161 0.70 -16.42 14.88
C ILE A 161 1.19 -17.46 15.89
N THR A 162 2.46 -17.39 16.29
CA THR A 162 3.01 -18.29 17.34
C THR A 162 2.23 -18.12 18.65
N ARG A 163 1.97 -16.86 19.05
CA ARG A 163 1.17 -16.55 20.25
C ARG A 163 -0.29 -16.97 20.10
N ALA A 164 -0.88 -16.75 18.92
CA ALA A 164 -2.25 -17.15 18.61
C ALA A 164 -2.44 -18.66 18.67
N THR A 165 -1.53 -19.41 18.07
CA THR A 165 -1.55 -20.87 18.07
C THR A 165 -1.40 -21.42 19.49
N ALA A 166 -0.46 -20.87 20.28
CA ALA A 166 -0.30 -21.23 21.69
C ALA A 166 -1.55 -20.92 22.54
N ALA A 167 -2.35 -19.93 22.15
CA ALA A 167 -3.62 -19.58 22.78
C ALA A 167 -4.84 -20.32 22.20
N GLY A 168 -4.64 -21.28 21.29
CA GLY A 168 -5.70 -22.11 20.71
C GLY A 168 -6.41 -21.56 19.48
N TYR A 169 -5.92 -20.47 18.88
CA TYR A 169 -6.49 -19.91 17.65
C TYR A 169 -6.00 -20.64 16.40
N LYS A 170 -6.89 -20.84 15.43
CA LYS A 170 -6.58 -21.47 14.14
C LYS A 170 -6.23 -20.40 13.12
N VAL A 171 -5.01 -20.41 12.59
CA VAL A 171 -4.55 -19.35 11.70
C VAL A 171 -3.82 -19.92 10.51
N ARG A 172 -4.15 -19.45 9.30
CA ARG A 172 -3.33 -19.60 8.10
C ARG A 172 -2.75 -18.24 7.73
N PHE A 173 -1.54 -18.24 7.18
CA PHE A 173 -0.83 -17.02 6.82
C PHE A 173 -0.27 -17.14 5.41
N VAL A 174 -0.58 -16.16 4.57
CA VAL A 174 -0.13 -16.11 3.17
C VAL A 174 0.43 -14.72 2.88
N PRO A 175 1.76 -14.55 2.88
CA PRO A 175 2.37 -13.32 2.42
C PRO A 175 2.31 -13.22 0.89
N ILE A 176 2.04 -12.03 0.37
CA ILE A 176 2.08 -11.80 -1.08
C ILE A 176 3.42 -11.19 -1.44
N GLY A 177 4.13 -11.90 -2.30
CA GLY A 177 5.29 -11.38 -3.01
C GLY A 177 5.04 -11.53 -4.49
N ASP A 178 4.54 -10.47 -5.12
CA ASP A 178 4.12 -10.41 -6.53
C ASP A 178 5.03 -9.49 -7.37
N ASP A 179 5.86 -8.66 -6.76
CA ASP A 179 6.72 -7.72 -7.49
C ASP A 179 7.80 -8.41 -8.33
N VAL A 180 7.69 -8.29 -9.66
CA VAL A 180 8.64 -8.92 -10.61
C VAL A 180 9.93 -8.12 -10.80
N ALA A 181 10.02 -6.88 -10.27
CA ALA A 181 11.26 -6.12 -10.30
C ALA A 181 12.37 -6.81 -9.49
N VAL A 182 11.99 -7.50 -8.41
CA VAL A 182 12.91 -8.26 -7.56
C VAL A 182 13.03 -9.69 -8.10
N GLY A 183 14.02 -9.90 -8.97
CA GLY A 183 14.37 -11.24 -9.46
C GLY A 183 14.87 -12.18 -8.36
N ARG A 184 14.82 -13.48 -8.61
CA ARG A 184 15.21 -14.55 -7.67
C ARG A 184 16.61 -14.36 -7.08
N LYS A 185 17.56 -13.90 -7.90
CA LYS A 185 18.95 -13.64 -7.46
C LYS A 185 19.04 -12.53 -6.42
N LYS A 186 18.23 -11.47 -6.55
CA LYS A 186 18.23 -10.31 -5.64
C LYS A 186 17.36 -10.56 -4.40
N GLY A 187 16.23 -11.26 -4.55
CA GLY A 187 15.24 -11.46 -3.49
C GLY A 187 15.76 -12.26 -2.29
N GLY A 188 16.79 -13.10 -2.48
CA GLY A 188 17.40 -13.86 -1.40
C GLY A 188 16.39 -14.71 -0.64
N LYS A 189 16.47 -14.70 0.70
CA LYS A 189 15.55 -15.48 1.57
C LYS A 189 14.16 -14.86 1.71
N VAL A 190 14.04 -13.53 1.55
CA VAL A 190 12.75 -12.84 1.69
C VAL A 190 11.92 -13.04 0.42
N GLY A 191 12.53 -12.90 -0.76
CA GLY A 191 11.86 -13.08 -2.04
C GLY A 191 11.34 -11.77 -2.64
N ARG A 192 10.26 -11.86 -3.43
CA ARG A 192 9.62 -10.70 -4.09
C ARG A 192 8.92 -9.81 -3.05
N ARG A 193 8.90 -8.49 -3.28
CA ARG A 193 8.08 -7.54 -2.49
C ARG A 193 6.59 -7.77 -2.76
N GLY A 194 5.73 -7.37 -1.81
CA GLY A 194 4.28 -7.41 -1.97
C GLY A 194 3.71 -6.05 -2.39
N LEU A 195 3.05 -5.97 -3.53
CA LEU A 195 2.45 -4.74 -4.09
C LEU A 195 0.93 -4.92 -4.28
N SER A 196 0.37 -4.58 -5.45
CA SER A 196 -1.07 -4.61 -5.69
C SER A 196 -1.67 -6.01 -5.91
N GLY A 197 -0.86 -7.07 -5.97
CA GLY A 197 -1.33 -8.47 -6.06
C GLY A 197 -2.22 -8.91 -4.90
N HIS A 198 -2.10 -8.27 -3.72
CA HIS A 198 -3.01 -8.48 -2.60
C HIS A 198 -4.47 -8.28 -2.98
N VAL A 199 -4.76 -7.25 -3.79
CA VAL A 199 -6.13 -6.90 -4.18
C VAL A 199 -6.77 -8.05 -4.95
N VAL A 200 -6.00 -8.66 -5.85
CA VAL A 200 -6.48 -9.79 -6.64
C VAL A 200 -6.71 -11.02 -5.75
N GLY A 201 -5.72 -11.37 -4.93
CA GLY A 201 -5.83 -12.50 -4.02
C GLY A 201 -7.01 -12.37 -3.05
N LEU A 202 -7.13 -11.22 -2.40
CA LEU A 202 -8.19 -10.95 -1.43
C LEU A 202 -9.57 -10.94 -2.06
N LYS A 203 -9.73 -10.41 -3.29
CA LYS A 203 -11.04 -10.41 -3.95
C LYS A 203 -11.63 -11.80 -4.13
N ILE A 204 -10.78 -12.80 -4.33
CA ILE A 204 -11.19 -14.20 -4.53
C ILE A 204 -11.26 -14.94 -3.20
N ALA A 205 -10.18 -14.92 -2.41
CA ALA A 205 -10.11 -15.66 -1.15
C ALA A 205 -11.19 -15.21 -0.15
N CYS A 206 -11.46 -13.91 -0.06
CA CYS A 206 -12.52 -13.40 0.79
C CYS A 206 -13.94 -13.74 0.28
N ALA A 207 -14.13 -13.83 -1.04
CA ALA A 207 -15.42 -14.23 -1.60
C ALA A 207 -15.74 -15.69 -1.23
N LEU A 208 -14.74 -16.58 -1.24
CA LEU A 208 -14.87 -17.96 -0.78
C LEU A 208 -15.15 -18.03 0.72
N ALA A 209 -14.42 -17.24 1.53
CA ALA A 209 -14.67 -17.16 2.96
C ALA A 209 -16.11 -16.70 3.28
N ASP A 210 -16.63 -15.73 2.52
CA ASP A 210 -18.01 -15.22 2.62
C ASP A 210 -19.07 -16.21 2.08
N GLN A 211 -18.67 -17.20 1.29
CA GLN A 211 -19.52 -18.34 0.88
C GLN A 211 -19.54 -19.48 1.91
N GLY A 212 -18.73 -19.39 2.97
CA GLY A 212 -18.65 -20.40 4.02
C GLY A 212 -17.63 -21.52 3.75
N GLU A 213 -16.71 -21.33 2.81
CA GLU A 213 -15.62 -22.28 2.56
C GLU A 213 -14.69 -22.43 3.79
N ASN A 214 -14.00 -23.56 3.87
CA ASN A 214 -13.08 -23.84 4.98
C ASN A 214 -11.75 -23.07 4.84
N LEU A 215 -11.04 -22.93 5.97
CA LEU A 215 -9.81 -22.14 6.07
C LEU A 215 -8.72 -22.65 5.13
N GLU A 216 -8.60 -23.97 4.98
CA GLU A 216 -7.62 -24.61 4.11
C GLU A 216 -7.84 -24.22 2.66
N ARG A 217 -9.07 -24.35 2.15
CA ARG A 217 -9.43 -23.97 0.78
C ARG A 217 -9.19 -22.48 0.53
N VAL A 218 -9.62 -21.62 1.46
CA VAL A 218 -9.44 -20.16 1.37
C VAL A 218 -7.95 -19.80 1.30
N ALA A 219 -7.11 -20.42 2.13
CA ALA A 219 -5.67 -20.20 2.14
C ALA A 219 -4.97 -20.76 0.89
N ASP A 220 -5.34 -21.96 0.44
CA ASP A 220 -4.73 -22.59 -0.73
C ASP A 220 -5.03 -21.81 -2.02
N VAL A 221 -6.24 -21.24 -2.13
CA VAL A 221 -6.59 -20.31 -3.23
C VAL A 221 -5.75 -19.03 -3.16
N MET A 222 -5.59 -18.44 -1.97
CA MET A 222 -4.74 -17.26 -1.80
C MET A 222 -3.28 -17.54 -2.21
N GLU A 223 -2.74 -18.70 -1.80
CA GLU A 223 -1.39 -19.13 -2.17
C GLU A 223 -1.24 -19.37 -3.68
N TYR A 224 -2.27 -19.95 -4.31
CA TYR A 224 -2.30 -20.14 -5.75
C TYR A 224 -2.23 -18.80 -6.48
N ILE A 225 -3.03 -17.82 -6.07
CA ILE A 225 -3.03 -16.49 -6.68
C ILE A 225 -1.68 -15.81 -6.48
N ALA A 226 -1.11 -15.87 -5.27
CA ALA A 226 0.22 -15.31 -4.98
C ALA A 226 1.33 -15.88 -5.89
N LYS A 227 1.24 -17.17 -6.23
CA LYS A 227 2.18 -17.85 -7.13
C LYS A 227 1.91 -17.60 -8.62
N ASN A 228 0.70 -17.20 -8.99
CA ASN A 228 0.28 -17.01 -10.39
C ASN A 228 0.04 -15.54 -10.76
N SER A 229 0.45 -14.61 -9.90
CA SER A 229 0.36 -13.17 -10.13
C SER A 229 1.74 -12.51 -10.13
N GLY A 230 1.81 -11.40 -10.85
CA GLY A 230 2.98 -10.52 -10.87
C GLY A 230 2.58 -9.07 -11.00
N THR A 231 3.40 -8.20 -10.43
CA THR A 231 3.23 -6.75 -10.47
C THR A 231 4.53 -6.06 -10.86
N ILE A 232 4.44 -5.04 -11.70
CA ILE A 232 5.54 -4.11 -11.97
C ILE A 232 5.01 -2.68 -11.87
N ALA A 233 5.74 -1.82 -11.15
CA ALA A 233 5.37 -0.42 -10.92
C ALA A 233 6.39 0.53 -11.54
N VAL A 234 5.98 1.78 -11.75
CA VAL A 234 6.84 2.86 -12.23
C VAL A 234 6.41 4.19 -11.62
N ALA A 235 7.37 5.04 -11.27
CA ALA A 235 7.09 6.34 -10.65
C ALA A 235 8.08 7.42 -11.09
N PHE A 236 7.62 8.67 -11.03
CA PHE A 236 8.43 9.89 -11.23
C PHE A 236 9.13 10.32 -9.94
N ASP A 237 8.53 10.04 -8.78
CA ASP A 237 8.94 10.60 -7.50
C ASP A 237 9.25 9.50 -6.49
N ARG A 238 10.19 9.81 -5.58
CA ARG A 238 10.27 9.10 -4.30
C ARG A 238 9.19 9.60 -3.34
N VAL A 239 9.00 8.85 -2.27
CA VAL A 239 7.95 9.14 -1.29
C VAL A 239 8.42 10.20 -0.29
N ALA A 240 7.56 11.19 -0.02
CA ALA A 240 7.74 12.13 1.07
C ALA A 240 7.06 11.57 2.33
N LEU A 241 7.83 11.28 3.39
CA LEU A 241 7.24 10.83 4.65
C LEU A 241 6.63 12.01 5.43
N PRO A 242 5.56 11.80 6.22
CA PRO A 242 4.94 12.85 7.03
C PRO A 242 5.86 13.59 7.99
N ASN A 243 6.92 12.94 8.46
CA ASN A 243 7.91 13.49 9.37
C ASN A 243 9.14 14.10 8.66
N SER A 244 9.28 13.93 7.35
CA SER A 244 10.40 14.45 6.56
C SER A 244 10.16 15.88 6.10
N THR A 245 11.25 16.65 6.00
CA THR A 245 11.21 17.96 5.34
C THR A 245 11.33 17.81 3.82
N MET A 246 10.82 18.78 3.05
CA MET A 246 10.90 18.72 1.57
C MET A 246 12.33 18.58 1.03
N THR A 247 13.32 19.13 1.71
CA THR A 247 14.75 19.08 1.32
C THR A 247 15.39 17.70 1.54
N GLU A 248 14.76 16.81 2.30
CA GLU A 248 15.24 15.45 2.56
C GLU A 248 14.79 14.45 1.47
N ILE A 249 13.88 14.84 0.57
CA ILE A 249 13.34 13.96 -0.46
C ILE A 249 14.39 13.80 -1.57
N GLN A 250 14.91 12.58 -1.73
CA GLN A 250 15.79 12.26 -2.85
C GLN A 250 14.98 12.24 -4.16
N ALA A 251 15.02 13.32 -4.92
CA ALA A 251 14.37 13.44 -6.22
C ALA A 251 15.09 12.62 -7.31
N LEU A 252 14.33 12.17 -8.31
CA LEU A 252 14.92 11.68 -9.56
C LEU A 252 15.45 12.85 -10.40
N PRO A 253 16.47 12.63 -11.26
CA PRO A 253 16.91 13.64 -12.20
C PRO A 253 15.76 14.10 -13.13
N PRO A 254 15.85 15.29 -13.74
CA PRO A 254 14.86 15.74 -14.73
C PRO A 254 14.64 14.71 -15.84
N ALA A 255 13.40 14.62 -16.33
CA ALA A 255 12.99 13.69 -17.39
C ALA A 255 13.33 12.21 -17.11
N THR A 256 13.25 11.80 -15.85
CA THR A 256 13.57 10.43 -15.41
C THR A 256 12.39 9.80 -14.68
N ILE A 257 12.16 8.52 -14.95
CA ILE A 257 11.26 7.65 -14.16
C ILE A 257 12.06 6.46 -13.61
N GLU A 258 11.61 5.88 -12.50
CA GLU A 258 12.20 4.67 -11.92
C GLU A 258 11.24 3.49 -12.11
N LEU A 259 11.65 2.53 -12.95
CA LEU A 259 10.92 1.30 -13.21
C LEU A 259 11.21 0.27 -12.11
N GLY A 260 10.16 -0.38 -11.61
CA GLY A 260 10.21 -1.41 -10.58
C GLY A 260 10.38 -0.88 -9.17
N LEU A 261 10.02 0.38 -8.90
CA LEU A 261 10.11 0.95 -7.56
C LEU A 261 9.16 0.23 -6.58
N GLY A 262 9.59 0.07 -5.32
CA GLY A 262 8.72 -0.48 -4.25
C GLY A 262 7.77 0.55 -3.67
N CYS A 263 6.72 0.10 -2.97
CA CYS A 263 5.68 0.95 -2.39
C CYS A 263 6.13 1.76 -1.17
N HIS A 264 7.33 1.53 -0.63
CA HIS A 264 7.91 2.37 0.44
C HIS A 264 9.06 3.25 -0.09
N GLY A 265 9.20 3.37 -1.42
CA GLY A 265 10.28 4.11 -2.07
C GLY A 265 11.58 3.33 -2.24
N GLU A 266 11.57 2.00 -2.03
CA GLU A 266 12.75 1.16 -2.21
C GLU A 266 13.22 1.18 -3.67
N PRO A 267 14.55 1.19 -3.92
CA PRO A 267 15.09 1.27 -5.27
C PRO A 267 14.52 0.20 -6.20
N GLY A 268 14.25 0.63 -7.43
CA GLY A 268 13.68 -0.19 -8.46
C GLY A 268 14.69 -1.02 -9.23
N LEU A 269 14.27 -1.46 -10.41
CA LEU A 269 15.08 -2.21 -11.35
C LEU A 269 16.08 -1.29 -12.07
N ARG A 270 15.60 -0.15 -12.58
CA ARG A 270 16.42 0.84 -13.29
C ARG A 270 15.71 2.18 -13.42
N GLN A 271 16.50 3.24 -13.54
CA GLN A 271 16.03 4.55 -13.98
C GLN A 271 16.01 4.62 -15.51
N MET A 272 15.06 5.36 -16.09
CA MET A 272 14.89 5.52 -17.54
C MET A 272 14.89 7.02 -17.89
N THR A 273 15.86 7.43 -18.70
CA THR A 273 16.08 8.83 -19.12
C THR A 273 16.49 8.86 -20.60
N PRO A 274 15.82 9.64 -21.47
CA PRO A 274 14.58 10.39 -21.21
C PRO A 274 13.40 9.45 -20.92
N VAL A 275 12.31 10.01 -20.37
CA VAL A 275 11.05 9.28 -20.16
C VAL A 275 10.59 8.65 -21.49
N PRO A 276 10.38 7.33 -21.56
CA PRO A 276 9.89 6.65 -22.77
C PRO A 276 8.46 7.07 -23.12
N SER A 277 8.03 6.78 -24.35
CA SER A 277 6.61 6.91 -24.72
C SER A 277 5.75 5.94 -23.88
N PRO A 278 4.47 6.26 -23.61
CA PRO A 278 3.57 5.37 -22.87
C PRO A 278 3.51 3.95 -23.44
N ALA A 279 3.46 3.80 -24.76
CA ALA A 279 3.44 2.49 -25.41
C ALA A 279 4.73 1.69 -25.18
N SER A 280 5.91 2.33 -25.29
CA SER A 280 7.20 1.68 -25.06
C SER A 280 7.39 1.28 -23.59
N LEU A 281 6.93 2.12 -22.67
CA LEU A 281 6.93 1.83 -21.23
C LEU A 281 6.05 0.62 -20.91
N VAL A 282 4.80 0.62 -21.37
CA VAL A 282 3.86 -0.49 -21.12
C VAL A 282 4.38 -1.79 -21.72
N LYS A 283 4.93 -1.75 -22.94
CA LYS A 283 5.57 -2.91 -23.55
C LYS A 283 6.66 -3.51 -22.65
N THR A 284 7.58 -2.66 -22.17
CA THR A 284 8.63 -3.09 -21.23
C THR A 284 8.05 -3.70 -19.95
N MET A 285 6.98 -3.11 -19.41
CA MET A 285 6.32 -3.60 -18.19
C MET A 285 5.65 -4.97 -18.42
N ILE A 286 4.96 -5.16 -19.55
CA ILE A 286 4.32 -6.44 -19.88
C ILE A 286 5.37 -7.52 -20.16
N GLU A 287 6.45 -7.22 -20.89
CA GLU A 287 7.57 -8.16 -21.10
C GLU A 287 8.12 -8.70 -19.78
N LEU A 288 8.32 -7.85 -18.77
CA LEU A 288 8.77 -8.26 -17.44
C LEU A 288 7.77 -9.16 -16.69
N LEU A 289 6.48 -9.06 -17.00
CA LEU A 289 5.42 -9.85 -16.37
C LEU A 289 5.24 -11.21 -17.03
N VAL A 290 5.43 -11.30 -18.35
CA VAL A 290 4.99 -12.45 -19.15
C VAL A 290 6.11 -13.28 -19.77
N ASP A 291 7.36 -12.79 -19.79
CA ASP A 291 8.48 -13.55 -20.36
C ASP A 291 8.81 -14.79 -19.51
N THR A 292 8.39 -15.95 -20.00
CA THR A 292 8.64 -17.25 -19.37
C THR A 292 10.06 -17.77 -19.58
N ASN A 293 10.87 -17.12 -20.42
CA ASN A 293 12.27 -17.50 -20.67
C ASN A 293 13.25 -16.76 -19.75
N ASP A 294 12.81 -15.72 -19.01
CA ASP A 294 13.65 -15.04 -18.02
C ASP A 294 13.94 -15.96 -16.82
N ALA A 295 15.14 -16.52 -16.77
CA ALA A 295 15.57 -17.41 -15.69
C ALA A 295 15.53 -16.78 -14.28
N ASP A 296 15.52 -15.44 -14.18
CA ASP A 296 15.47 -14.69 -12.92
C ASP A 296 14.03 -14.25 -12.58
N ARG A 297 13.18 -13.95 -13.57
CA ARG A 297 11.85 -13.31 -13.39
C ARG A 297 10.64 -14.02 -14.00
N ALA A 298 10.80 -15.18 -14.61
CA ALA A 298 9.68 -16.01 -15.09
C ALA A 298 8.88 -16.57 -13.90
N PHE A 299 8.11 -15.73 -13.22
CA PHE A 299 7.36 -16.06 -12.02
C PHE A 299 5.95 -16.55 -12.33
N ILE A 300 5.33 -16.00 -13.38
CA ILE A 300 3.98 -16.36 -13.79
C ILE A 300 4.08 -17.48 -14.84
N PRO A 301 3.49 -18.67 -14.60
CA PRO A 301 3.64 -19.81 -15.49
C PRO A 301 2.64 -19.75 -16.66
N PHE A 302 2.77 -18.74 -17.53
CA PHE A 302 1.98 -18.69 -18.77
C PHE A 302 2.34 -19.86 -19.69
N SER A 303 1.33 -20.43 -20.34
CA SER A 303 1.53 -21.55 -21.26
C SER A 303 1.90 -21.06 -22.65
N SER A 304 2.90 -21.69 -23.27
CA SER A 304 3.23 -21.45 -24.69
C SER A 304 2.36 -22.26 -25.66
N THR A 305 1.58 -23.22 -25.14
CA THR A 305 0.81 -24.18 -25.96
C THR A 305 -0.70 -24.07 -25.76
N GLN A 306 -1.16 -23.44 -24.68
CA GLN A 306 -2.57 -23.27 -24.35
C GLN A 306 -2.97 -21.79 -24.37
N LYS A 307 -4.28 -21.54 -24.49
CA LYS A 307 -4.82 -20.18 -24.39
C LYS A 307 -4.70 -19.66 -22.95
N ASN A 308 -4.06 -18.50 -22.80
CA ASN A 308 -3.93 -17.83 -21.51
C ASN A 308 -5.05 -16.81 -21.33
N GLU A 309 -5.66 -16.80 -20.14
CA GLU A 309 -6.60 -15.76 -19.73
C GLU A 309 -6.13 -15.17 -18.40
N GLY A 310 -6.40 -13.89 -18.19
CA GLY A 310 -5.94 -13.19 -16.99
C GLY A 310 -6.85 -12.05 -16.56
N ILE A 311 -6.65 -11.65 -15.30
CA ILE A 311 -7.22 -10.44 -14.73
C ILE A 311 -6.12 -9.37 -14.68
N LEU A 312 -6.45 -8.17 -15.16
CA LEU A 312 -5.57 -7.01 -15.13
C LEU A 312 -6.02 -6.03 -14.05
N LEU A 313 -5.09 -5.61 -13.20
CA LEU A 313 -5.27 -4.49 -12.28
C LEU A 313 -4.27 -3.39 -12.65
N VAL A 314 -4.78 -2.18 -12.89
CA VAL A 314 -3.98 -0.99 -13.15
C VAL A 314 -4.06 -0.06 -11.95
N ASN A 315 -3.02 -0.08 -11.12
CA ASN A 315 -3.00 0.58 -9.82
C ASN A 315 -2.35 1.96 -9.90
N SER A 316 -2.96 2.99 -9.34
CA SER A 316 -2.29 4.27 -9.07
C SER A 316 -1.48 4.18 -7.78
N SER A 317 -0.25 4.71 -7.80
CA SER A 317 0.57 4.87 -6.59
C SER A 317 0.13 6.06 -5.72
N GLY A 318 -0.88 6.82 -6.14
CA GLY A 318 -1.42 7.94 -5.37
C GLY A 318 -2.03 9.02 -6.26
N SER A 319 -1.17 9.74 -6.99
CA SER A 319 -1.58 10.97 -7.71
C SER A 319 -1.89 10.80 -9.20
N THR A 320 -1.84 9.57 -9.73
CA THR A 320 -2.27 9.29 -11.12
C THR A 320 -3.78 9.06 -11.16
N SER A 321 -4.48 9.82 -12.02
CA SER A 321 -5.94 9.79 -12.14
C SER A 321 -6.46 8.63 -12.97
N ASP A 322 -7.72 8.25 -12.75
CA ASP A 322 -8.35 7.10 -13.40
C ASP A 322 -8.39 7.19 -14.93
N GLU A 323 -8.63 8.38 -15.50
CA GLU A 323 -8.60 8.58 -16.96
C GLU A 323 -7.21 8.36 -17.56
N VAL A 324 -6.16 8.77 -16.83
CA VAL A 324 -4.78 8.51 -17.23
C VAL A 324 -4.47 7.01 -17.13
N LEU A 325 -4.90 6.36 -16.04
CA LEU A 325 -4.76 4.90 -15.90
C LEU A 325 -5.49 4.14 -17.01
N ALA A 326 -6.66 4.60 -17.45
CA ALA A 326 -7.42 3.96 -18.52
C ALA A 326 -6.63 3.89 -19.84
N ARG A 327 -5.82 4.92 -20.14
CA ARG A 327 -4.92 4.88 -21.30
C ARG A 327 -3.85 3.80 -21.17
N PHE A 328 -3.27 3.63 -19.98
CA PHE A 328 -2.30 2.57 -19.72
C PHE A 328 -2.95 1.18 -19.73
N ALA A 329 -4.20 1.07 -19.27
CA ALA A 329 -4.97 -0.16 -19.34
C ALA A 329 -5.20 -0.61 -20.79
N GLU A 330 -5.62 0.29 -21.69
CA GLU A 330 -5.80 -0.02 -23.11
C GLU A 330 -4.50 -0.52 -23.76
N LEU A 331 -3.38 0.18 -23.50
CA LEU A 331 -2.06 -0.22 -23.99
C LEU A 331 -1.64 -1.59 -23.45
N ALA A 332 -1.90 -1.86 -22.16
CA ALA A 332 -1.55 -3.11 -21.52
C ALA A 332 -2.38 -4.27 -22.07
N ILE A 333 -3.68 -4.08 -22.31
CA ILE A 333 -4.55 -5.07 -22.94
C ILE A 333 -4.04 -5.40 -24.34
N ALA A 334 -3.77 -4.39 -25.17
CA ALA A 334 -3.29 -4.60 -26.52
C ALA A 334 -1.95 -5.35 -26.58
N GLU A 335 -1.03 -5.04 -25.65
CA GLU A 335 0.24 -5.76 -25.55
C GLU A 335 0.06 -7.19 -25.04
N LEU A 336 -0.78 -7.42 -24.01
CA LEU A 336 -1.09 -8.76 -23.52
C LEU A 336 -1.74 -9.63 -24.60
N GLU A 337 -2.62 -9.07 -25.43
CA GLU A 337 -3.23 -9.77 -26.56
C GLU A 337 -2.19 -10.17 -27.62
N GLN A 338 -1.20 -9.32 -27.91
CA GLN A 338 -0.08 -9.67 -28.80
C GLN A 338 0.76 -10.82 -28.24
N GLN A 339 0.86 -10.92 -26.90
CA GLN A 339 1.51 -12.03 -26.20
C GLN A 339 0.59 -13.27 -26.04
N GLY A 340 -0.60 -13.27 -26.64
CA GLY A 340 -1.54 -14.40 -26.60
C GLY A 340 -2.28 -14.56 -25.27
N ILE A 341 -2.36 -13.50 -24.46
CA ILE A 341 -3.04 -13.47 -23.17
C ILE A 341 -4.29 -12.61 -23.27
N ARG A 342 -5.47 -13.22 -23.11
CA ARG A 342 -6.75 -12.49 -23.13
C ARG A 342 -7.09 -11.97 -21.74
N VAL A 343 -7.27 -10.66 -21.62
CA VAL A 343 -7.77 -10.04 -20.38
C VAL A 343 -9.29 -10.23 -20.31
N VAL A 344 -9.78 -10.90 -19.27
CA VAL A 344 -11.23 -11.14 -19.10
C VAL A 344 -11.88 -10.19 -18.11
N ARG A 345 -11.10 -9.58 -17.21
CA ARG A 345 -11.55 -8.56 -16.26
C ARG A 345 -10.47 -7.51 -16.05
N LEU A 346 -10.90 -6.27 -15.84
CA LEU A 346 -10.06 -5.12 -15.57
C LEU A 346 -10.61 -4.36 -14.36
N THR A 347 -9.73 -4.00 -13.44
CA THR A 347 -10.00 -2.96 -12.44
C THR A 347 -8.87 -1.95 -12.48
N LEU A 348 -9.19 -0.68 -12.25
CA LEU A 348 -8.19 0.39 -12.17
C LEU A 348 -8.53 1.37 -11.06
N GLY A 349 -7.51 2.07 -10.57
CA GLY A 349 -7.65 3.13 -9.58
C GLY A 349 -6.56 3.09 -8.50
N PRO A 350 -6.63 3.99 -7.50
CA PRO A 350 -5.75 3.94 -6.34
C PRO A 350 -6.21 2.82 -5.40
N MET A 351 -5.60 1.64 -5.51
CA MET A 351 -5.96 0.46 -4.71
C MET A 351 -4.90 0.15 -3.65
N VAL A 352 -3.62 0.28 -4.01
CA VAL A 352 -2.45 0.17 -3.13
C VAL A 352 -1.55 1.36 -3.42
N THR A 353 -1.74 2.44 -2.68
CA THR A 353 -1.00 3.68 -2.91
C THR A 353 0.36 3.66 -2.23
N SER A 354 1.12 4.73 -2.41
CA SER A 354 2.37 5.02 -1.72
C SER A 354 2.35 6.52 -1.40
N LEU A 355 1.47 6.89 -0.48
CA LEU A 355 1.10 8.27 -0.19
C LEU A 355 0.70 9.02 -1.48
N LYS A 356 1.29 10.18 -1.75
CA LYS A 356 0.99 11.02 -2.92
C LYS A 356 1.77 10.66 -4.20
N GLN A 357 2.46 9.52 -4.22
CA GLN A 357 3.43 9.21 -5.29
C GLN A 357 2.81 9.31 -6.69
N SER A 358 3.53 9.97 -7.60
CA SER A 358 3.19 10.03 -9.02
C SER A 358 3.74 8.80 -9.73
N GLY A 359 2.85 7.87 -10.05
CA GLY A 359 3.22 6.58 -10.63
C GLY A 359 2.02 5.65 -10.75
N PHE A 360 2.24 4.55 -11.46
CA PHE A 360 1.26 3.48 -11.62
C PHE A 360 1.94 2.11 -11.64
N GLY A 361 1.16 1.06 -11.47
CA GLY A 361 1.60 -0.32 -11.62
C GLY A 361 0.61 -1.17 -12.39
N LEU A 362 1.15 -2.21 -13.03
CA LEU A 362 0.38 -3.24 -13.71
C LEU A 362 0.52 -4.54 -12.92
N THR A 363 -0.61 -5.08 -12.48
CA THR A 363 -0.71 -6.42 -11.89
C THR A 363 -1.45 -7.33 -12.87
N VAL A 364 -0.85 -8.47 -13.19
CA VAL A 364 -1.49 -9.52 -13.98
C VAL A 364 -1.60 -10.77 -13.12
N TRP A 365 -2.81 -11.33 -13.05
CA TRP A 365 -3.03 -12.66 -12.51
C TRP A 365 -3.43 -13.61 -13.63
N ARG A 366 -2.65 -14.67 -13.81
CA ARG A 366 -2.98 -15.77 -14.72
C ARG A 366 -4.09 -16.62 -14.11
N LEU A 367 -5.22 -16.70 -14.81
CA LEU A 367 -6.31 -17.59 -14.42
C LEU A 367 -5.92 -19.06 -14.66
N PRO A 368 -6.50 -20.00 -13.90
CA PRO A 368 -6.33 -21.42 -14.16
C PRO A 368 -6.58 -21.79 -15.64
N SER A 369 -5.75 -22.67 -16.18
CA SER A 369 -6.03 -23.32 -17.47
C SER A 369 -7.22 -24.29 -17.33
N GLY A 370 -7.81 -24.74 -18.45
CA GLY A 370 -9.00 -25.59 -18.40
C GLY A 370 -8.77 -26.97 -17.73
N ASP A 371 -7.53 -27.42 -17.66
CA ASP A 371 -7.07 -28.61 -16.96
C ASP A 371 -6.67 -28.37 -15.49
N GLU A 372 -6.45 -27.11 -15.10
CA GLU A 372 -6.19 -26.70 -13.71
C GLU A 372 -7.52 -26.44 -12.98
N THR A 373 -8.02 -27.45 -12.26
CA THR A 373 -9.28 -27.36 -11.50
C THR A 373 -9.06 -27.18 -9.99
N LYS A 374 -7.80 -27.20 -9.52
CA LYS A 374 -7.44 -27.07 -8.11
C LYS A 374 -6.30 -26.07 -7.94
N PRO A 375 -6.32 -25.26 -6.86
CA PRO A 375 -7.35 -25.17 -5.83
C PRO A 375 -8.52 -24.27 -6.25
N LEU A 376 -8.66 -23.91 -7.53
CA LEU A 376 -9.73 -23.05 -8.01
C LEU A 376 -9.93 -23.34 -9.49
N SER A 377 -11.17 -23.41 -9.97
CA SER A 377 -11.43 -23.45 -11.41
C SER A 377 -11.43 -22.03 -12.00
N ARG A 378 -11.32 -21.92 -13.34
CA ARG A 378 -11.41 -20.62 -14.00
C ARG A 378 -12.78 -19.97 -13.83
N GLU A 379 -13.84 -20.76 -13.93
CA GLU A 379 -15.22 -20.30 -13.81
C GLU A 379 -15.49 -19.75 -12.40
N GLU A 380 -15.08 -20.51 -11.37
CA GLU A 380 -15.16 -20.11 -9.96
C GLU A 380 -14.34 -18.83 -9.69
N ALA A 381 -13.15 -18.70 -10.29
CA ALA A 381 -12.33 -17.50 -10.20
C ALA A 381 -13.06 -16.25 -10.72
N VAL A 382 -13.71 -16.35 -11.88
CA VAL A 382 -14.46 -15.23 -12.47
C VAL A 382 -15.72 -14.93 -11.66
N GLU A 383 -16.42 -15.95 -11.17
CA GLU A 383 -17.60 -15.77 -10.32
C GLU A 383 -17.25 -15.05 -9.00
N CYS A 384 -16.17 -15.49 -8.32
CA CYS A 384 -15.67 -14.84 -7.12
C CYS A 384 -15.23 -13.39 -7.40
N TRP A 385 -14.61 -13.14 -8.56
CA TRP A 385 -14.23 -11.78 -8.97
C TRP A 385 -15.46 -10.88 -9.12
N ASP A 386 -16.51 -11.37 -9.80
CA ASP A 386 -17.72 -10.60 -10.08
C ASP A 386 -18.64 -10.44 -8.86
N ARG A 387 -18.43 -11.22 -7.78
CA ARG A 387 -19.21 -11.11 -6.54
C ARG A 387 -19.18 -9.69 -5.99
N LYS A 388 -20.36 -9.14 -5.66
CA LYS A 388 -20.47 -7.79 -5.12
C LYS A 388 -19.87 -7.65 -3.72
N VAL A 389 -19.16 -6.54 -3.47
CA VAL A 389 -18.54 -6.24 -2.17
C VAL A 389 -19.15 -4.99 -1.55
N LYS A 390 -19.20 -4.93 -0.21
CA LYS A 390 -19.73 -3.79 0.54
C LYS A 390 -18.63 -3.13 1.36
N VAL A 391 -17.68 -2.50 0.66
CA VAL A 391 -16.50 -1.85 1.26
C VAL A 391 -16.41 -0.40 0.80
N ALA A 392 -15.64 0.42 1.51
CA ALA A 392 -15.56 1.86 1.23
C ALA A 392 -14.85 2.18 -0.10
N ALA A 393 -13.91 1.34 -0.54
CA ALA A 393 -12.93 1.72 -1.56
C ALA A 393 -12.68 0.68 -2.66
N PHE A 394 -13.65 -0.21 -2.93
CA PHE A 394 -13.60 -1.10 -4.10
C PHE A 394 -14.73 -0.73 -5.05
N ARG A 395 -14.38 -0.18 -6.21
CA ARG A 395 -15.33 0.19 -7.26
C ARG A 395 -15.49 -1.01 -8.19
N GLN A 396 -16.72 -1.53 -8.29
CA GLN A 396 -17.06 -2.71 -9.09
C GLN A 396 -17.58 -2.35 -10.46
#